data_AF-A0AAN8KI35-F1
#
_entry.id   AF-A0AAN8KI35-F1
#
_cell.length_a   1.000
_cell.length_b   1.000
_cell.length_c   1.000
_cell.angle_alpha   90.00
_cell.angle_beta   90.00
_cell.angle_gamma   90.00
#
_symmetry.space_group_name_H-M   'P 1'
#
loop_
_entity.id
_entity.type
_entity.pdbx_description
1 polymer ?
#
loop_
_entity_poly.entity_id
_entity_poly.type
_entity_poly.pdbx_seq_one_letter_code
_entity_poly.pdbx_strand_id
1 'polypeptide(L)'
;MIGLKKINASVTPTANSQEEAAEMMSDFFIHKIDKLCSGSAASPQHEQYETVSPKLNKFKPVTKEEIKKLILQAPSKSCPLDPMPTELLKKCVDQVTPSLAEMVKKSFETGVVPDCVSATFDKETKPRSRNSQ
;
A
#
# COMPACT_ATOMS: atom_id res chain seq x y z
N MET A 1 -5.15 -40.01 -2.65
CA MET A 1 -6.20 -39.11 -2.15
C MET A 1 -5.94 -38.84 -0.67
N ILE A 2 -5.43 -37.66 -0.33
CA ILE A 2 -5.11 -37.30 1.05
C ILE A 2 -6.28 -36.45 1.56
N GLY A 3 -7.10 -37.02 2.43
CA GLY A 3 -8.26 -36.33 3.01
C GLY A 3 -7.80 -35.20 3.92
N LEU A 4 -8.19 -33.96 3.58
CA LEU A 4 -8.10 -32.81 4.46
C LEU A 4 -9.05 -33.02 5.64
N LYS A 5 -8.51 -33.37 6.81
CA LYS A 5 -9.25 -33.30 8.07
C LYS A 5 -9.58 -31.82 8.34
N LYS A 6 -10.85 -31.46 8.16
CA LYS A 6 -11.40 -30.18 8.67
C LYS A 6 -11.38 -30.21 10.20
N ILE A 7 -10.44 -29.46 10.76
CA ILE A 7 -10.45 -28.92 12.13
C ILE A 7 -10.87 -27.45 11.99
N ASN A 8 -11.80 -26.85 12.72
CA ASN A 8 -12.65 -27.23 13.84
C ASN A 8 -13.98 -26.47 13.63
N ALA A 9 -15.09 -27.00 14.11
CA ALA A 9 -16.32 -26.22 14.23
C ALA A 9 -16.01 -24.94 15.01
N SER A 10 -16.42 -23.78 14.47
CA SER A 10 -16.48 -22.55 15.23
C SER A 10 -17.58 -22.74 16.28
N VAL A 11 -17.22 -23.33 17.42
CA VAL A 11 -18.09 -23.40 18.58
C VAL A 11 -18.20 -21.98 19.10
N THR A 12 -19.25 -21.29 18.66
CA THR A 12 -19.75 -20.11 19.36
C THR A 12 -20.12 -20.56 20.77
N PRO A 13 -19.54 -19.98 21.82
CA PRO A 13 -19.99 -20.29 23.16
C PRO A 13 -21.45 -19.92 23.29
N THR A 14 -22.29 -20.84 23.75
CA THR A 14 -23.69 -20.55 24.08
C THR A 14 -23.67 -19.75 25.38
N ALA A 15 -23.52 -18.43 25.27
CA ALA A 15 -23.66 -17.54 26.41
C ALA A 15 -25.14 -17.44 26.80
N ASN A 16 -25.46 -17.62 28.07
CA ASN A 16 -26.81 -17.46 28.59
C ASN A 16 -27.11 -16.00 28.99
N SER A 17 -26.08 -15.14 29.02
CA SER A 17 -26.21 -13.69 29.20
C SER A 17 -25.13 -12.89 28.43
N GLN A 18 -25.29 -11.57 28.38
CA GLN A 18 -24.34 -10.67 27.72
C GLN A 18 -23.03 -10.53 28.50
N GLU A 19 -23.08 -10.59 29.83
CA GLU A 19 -21.91 -10.57 30.71
C GLU A 19 -21.03 -11.80 30.46
N GLU A 20 -21.64 -12.99 30.39
CA GLU A 20 -20.93 -14.25 30.12
C GLU A 20 -20.26 -14.21 28.72
N ALA A 21 -20.93 -13.61 27.73
CA ALA A 21 -20.36 -13.44 26.39
C ALA A 21 -19.13 -12.51 26.38
N ALA A 22 -19.17 -11.43 27.17
CA ALA A 22 -18.06 -10.48 27.27
C ALA A 22 -16.83 -11.10 27.94
N GLU A 23 -17.04 -11.88 29.00
CA GLU A 23 -15.97 -12.62 29.68
C GLU A 23 -15.30 -13.63 28.75
N MET A 24 -16.10 -14.45 28.06
CA MET A 24 -15.58 -15.43 27.10
C MET A 24 -14.82 -14.80 25.93
N MET A 25 -15.27 -13.63 25.46
CA MET A 25 -14.57 -12.88 24.43
C MET A 25 -13.22 -12.38 24.95
N SER A 26 -13.19 -11.83 26.17
CA SER A 26 -11.96 -11.36 26.82
C SER A 26 -10.92 -12.48 26.93
N ASP A 27 -11.33 -13.62 27.49
CA ASP A 27 -10.46 -14.78 27.71
C ASP A 27 -9.93 -15.37 26.40
N PHE A 28 -10.77 -15.41 25.36
CA PHE A 28 -10.36 -15.89 24.04
C PHE A 28 -9.22 -15.04 23.46
N PHE A 29 -9.32 -13.72 23.55
CA PHE A 29 -8.28 -12.84 23.01
C PHE A 29 -6.99 -12.89 23.81
N ILE A 30 -7.08 -12.92 25.14
CA ILE A 30 -5.91 -13.04 26.03
C ILE A 30 -5.14 -14.33 25.70
N HIS A 31 -5.84 -15.47 25.67
CA HIS A 31 -5.22 -16.76 25.40
C HIS A 31 -4.63 -16.85 23.97
N LYS A 32 -5.30 -16.24 22.99
CA LYS A 32 -4.81 -16.22 21.60
C LYS A 32 -3.53 -15.39 21.45
N ILE A 33 -3.44 -14.25 22.13
CA ILE A 33 -2.25 -13.40 22.13
C ILE A 33 -1.09 -14.14 22.80
N ASP A 34 -1.32 -14.72 23.98
CA ASP A 34 -0.30 -15.46 24.71
C ASP A 34 0.28 -16.62 23.88
N LYS A 35 -0.57 -17.36 23.17
CA LYS A 35 -0.16 -18.43 22.24
C LYS A 35 0.71 -17.95 21.08
N LEU A 36 0.43 -16.76 20.53
CA LEU A 36 1.23 -16.18 19.44
C LEU A 36 2.59 -15.69 19.94
N CYS A 37 2.62 -15.07 21.12
CA CYS A 37 3.84 -14.54 21.71
C CYS A 37 4.77 -15.65 22.21
N SER A 38 4.22 -16.68 22.86
CA SER A 38 4.98 -17.86 23.32
C SER A 38 5.57 -18.67 22.15
N GLY A 39 4.90 -18.71 21.00
CA GLY A 39 5.42 -19.35 19.78
C GLY A 39 6.53 -18.56 19.06
N SER A 40 6.74 -17.28 19.41
CA SER A 40 7.69 -16.38 18.74
C SER A 40 9.08 -16.35 19.40
N ALA A 41 9.33 -17.13 20.45
CA ALA A 41 10.56 -17.05 21.24
C ALA A 41 11.77 -17.82 20.65
N ALA A 42 11.63 -18.44 19.47
CA ALA A 42 12.75 -19.10 18.80
C ALA A 42 12.94 -18.51 17.40
N SER A 43 13.50 -17.30 17.34
CA SER A 43 14.17 -16.87 16.11
C SER A 43 15.38 -17.78 15.93
N PRO A 44 15.52 -18.52 14.81
CA PRO A 44 16.78 -19.18 14.48
C PRO A 44 17.88 -18.12 14.58
N GLN A 45 19.00 -18.46 15.23
CA GLN A 45 20.17 -17.61 15.27
C GLN A 45 20.45 -17.15 13.85
N HIS A 46 20.17 -15.86 13.60
CA HIS A 46 20.33 -15.26 12.31
C HIS A 46 21.84 -15.19 12.12
N GLU A 47 22.40 -16.14 11.38
CA GLU A 47 23.75 -15.98 10.84
C GLU A 47 23.79 -14.58 10.25
N GLN A 48 24.67 -13.74 10.77
CA GLN A 48 24.81 -12.38 10.31
C GLN A 48 25.55 -12.45 8.97
N TYR A 49 24.85 -12.87 7.92
CA TYR A 49 25.29 -12.60 6.57
C TYR A 49 25.36 -11.08 6.46
N GLU A 50 26.55 -10.55 6.17
CA GLU A 50 26.68 -9.21 5.62
C GLU A 50 25.90 -9.20 4.31
N THR A 51 24.62 -8.83 4.40
CA THR A 51 23.78 -8.67 3.23
C THR A 51 24.32 -7.47 2.50
N VAL A 52 25.21 -7.69 1.53
CA VAL A 52 25.65 -6.65 0.59
C VAL A 52 24.44 -6.32 -0.28
N SER A 53 23.55 -5.48 0.23
CA SER A 53 22.39 -5.03 -0.51
C SER A 53 22.90 -4.19 -1.69
N PRO A 54 22.55 -4.55 -2.94
CA PRO A 54 22.99 -3.77 -4.09
C PRO A 54 22.45 -2.34 -3.97
N LYS A 55 23.35 -1.36 -4.01
CA LYS A 55 22.99 0.06 -3.97
C LYS A 55 22.41 0.49 -5.31
N LEU A 56 21.20 1.04 -5.30
CA LEU A 56 20.58 1.63 -6.49
C LEU A 56 21.11 3.05 -6.70
N ASN A 57 22.29 3.17 -7.30
CA ASN A 57 22.95 4.47 -7.49
C ASN A 57 22.44 5.26 -8.71
N LYS A 58 21.75 4.59 -9.65
CA LYS A 58 21.29 5.18 -10.91
C LYS A 58 20.01 4.52 -11.39
N PHE A 59 19.14 5.30 -12.00
CA PHE A 59 18.00 4.80 -12.76
C PHE A 59 18.36 4.70 -14.24
N LYS A 60 17.65 3.83 -14.96
CA LYS A 60 17.73 3.80 -16.42
C LYS A 60 17.16 5.11 -16.98
N PRO A 61 17.78 5.70 -18.01
CA PRO A 61 17.21 6.85 -18.69
C PRO A 61 15.81 6.54 -19.22
N VAL A 62 14.89 7.49 -19.07
CA VAL A 62 13.54 7.36 -19.64
C VAL A 62 13.55 7.72 -21.12
N THR A 63 12.87 6.94 -21.93
CA THR A 63 12.70 7.21 -23.36
C THR A 63 11.41 7.98 -23.62
N LYS A 64 11.37 8.69 -24.76
CA LYS A 64 10.15 9.42 -25.17
C LYS A 64 9.01 8.45 -25.45
N GLU A 65 9.33 7.29 -26.00
CA GLU A 65 8.40 6.23 -26.37
C GLU A 65 7.74 5.62 -25.13
N GLU A 66 8.52 5.39 -24.06
CA GLU A 66 7.98 4.95 -22.77
C GLU A 66 7.02 5.98 -22.18
N ILE A 67 7.39 7.26 -22.18
CA ILE A 67 6.52 8.33 -21.68
C ILE A 67 5.23 8.43 -22.50
N LYS A 68 5.31 8.40 -23.84
CA LYS A 68 4.13 8.39 -24.72
C LYS A 68 3.21 7.22 -24.40
N LYS A 69 3.80 6.02 -24.29
CA LYS A 69 3.05 4.81 -23.98
C LYS A 69 2.33 4.92 -22.64
N LEU A 70 3.00 5.45 -21.61
CA LEU A 70 2.41 5.66 -20.29
C LEU A 70 1.22 6.62 -20.33
N ILE A 71 1.36 7.76 -21.04
CA ILE A 71 0.26 8.73 -21.19
C ILE A 71 -0.94 8.10 -21.91
N LEU A 72 -0.71 7.38 -23.01
CA LEU A 72 -1.78 6.80 -23.81
C LEU A 72 -2.51 5.66 -23.07
N GLN A 73 -1.79 4.89 -22.26
CA GLN A 73 -2.34 3.82 -21.43
C GLN A 73 -3.04 4.32 -20.17
N ALA A 74 -2.79 5.57 -19.75
CA ALA A 74 -3.41 6.12 -18.56
C ALA A 74 -4.94 6.14 -18.68
N PRO A 75 -5.70 5.75 -17.63
CA PRO A 75 -7.14 5.89 -17.63
C PRO A 75 -7.55 7.33 -17.86
N SER A 76 -8.60 7.53 -18.65
CA SER A 76 -9.15 8.84 -19.01
C SER A 76 -9.95 9.48 -17.88
N LYS A 77 -9.42 9.43 -16.65
CA LYS A 77 -10.04 10.04 -15.48
C LYS A 77 -9.59 11.50 -15.39
N SER A 78 -10.49 12.34 -14.91
CA SER A 78 -10.19 13.71 -14.51
C SER A 78 -10.22 13.79 -12.98
N CYS A 79 -9.28 14.54 -12.42
CA CYS A 79 -9.30 14.92 -11.01
C CYS A 79 -9.68 16.40 -10.92
N PRO A 80 -10.54 16.82 -9.98
CA PRO A 80 -10.84 18.25 -9.78
C PRO A 80 -9.61 19.11 -9.48
N LEU A 81 -8.51 18.50 -9.00
CA LEU A 81 -7.24 19.16 -8.70
C LEU A 81 -6.27 19.17 -9.90
N ASP A 82 -6.57 18.42 -10.96
CA ASP A 82 -5.74 18.40 -12.17
C ASP A 82 -6.22 19.48 -13.14
N PRO A 83 -5.38 20.46 -13.51
CA PRO A 83 -5.74 21.51 -14.45
C PRO A 83 -6.01 20.98 -15.87
N MET A 84 -5.57 19.75 -16.21
CA MET A 84 -5.72 19.20 -17.55
C MET A 84 -6.31 17.79 -17.53
N PRO A 85 -7.54 17.58 -18.02
CA PRO A 85 -8.09 16.24 -18.22
C PRO A 85 -7.15 15.35 -19.03
N THR A 86 -6.96 14.11 -18.58
CA THR A 86 -6.10 13.10 -19.25
C THR A 86 -6.45 12.91 -20.72
N GLU A 87 -7.73 13.06 -21.11
CA GLU A 87 -8.17 13.03 -22.51
C GLU A 87 -7.51 14.11 -23.38
N LEU A 88 -7.34 15.31 -22.85
CA LEU A 88 -6.66 16.39 -23.56
C LEU A 88 -5.16 16.13 -23.62
N LEU A 89 -4.58 15.62 -22.53
CA LEU A 89 -3.17 15.22 -22.48
C LEU A 89 -2.82 14.18 -23.56
N LYS A 90 -3.70 13.19 -23.79
CA LYS A 90 -3.52 12.20 -24.86
C LYS A 90 -3.52 12.83 -26.25
N LYS A 91 -4.34 13.86 -26.49
CA LYS A 91 -4.41 14.56 -27.78
C LYS A 91 -3.16 15.39 -28.07
N CYS A 92 -2.48 15.89 -27.04
CA CYS A 92 -1.24 16.66 -27.17
C CYS A 92 0.02 15.87 -26.76
N VAL A 93 -0.04 14.54 -26.82
CA VAL A 93 1.01 13.65 -26.29
C VAL A 93 2.38 13.95 -26.90
N ASP A 94 2.45 14.28 -28.20
CA ASP A 94 3.71 14.54 -28.88
C ASP A 94 4.39 15.83 -28.40
N GLN A 95 3.60 16.84 -28.02
CA GLN A 95 4.08 18.13 -27.57
C GLN A 95 4.51 18.09 -26.10
N VAL A 96 3.81 17.32 -25.26
CA VAL A 96 4.10 17.23 -23.81
C VAL A 96 5.18 16.21 -23.48
N THR A 97 5.38 15.19 -24.31
CA THR A 97 6.35 14.10 -24.06
C THR A 97 7.76 14.60 -23.77
N PRO A 98 8.35 15.53 -24.55
CA PRO A 98 9.73 15.97 -24.30
C PRO A 98 9.91 16.59 -22.92
N SER A 99 8.99 17.48 -22.53
CA SER A 99 9.02 18.16 -21.23
C SER A 99 8.80 17.20 -20.07
N LEU A 100 7.86 16.26 -20.22
CA LEU A 100 7.59 15.26 -19.19
C LEU A 100 8.76 14.29 -19.03
N ALA A 101 9.40 13.87 -20.13
CA ALA A 101 10.58 13.02 -20.09
C ALA A 101 11.76 13.72 -19.36
N GLU A 102 11.96 15.01 -19.60
CA GLU A 102 12.98 15.79 -18.89
C GLU A 102 12.68 15.89 -17.38
N MET A 103 11.42 16.13 -17.02
CA MET A 103 11.00 16.18 -15.62
C MET A 103 11.25 14.85 -14.90
N VAL A 104 10.82 13.74 -15.49
CA VAL A 104 11.04 12.39 -14.93
C VAL A 104 12.54 12.09 -14.82
N LYS A 105 13.32 12.41 -15.85
CA LYS A 105 14.77 12.24 -15.82
C LYS A 105 15.41 13.00 -14.65
N LYS A 106 15.07 14.28 -14.47
CA LYS A 106 15.57 15.09 -13.35
C LYS A 106 15.17 14.51 -12.00
N SER A 107 13.94 14.02 -11.86
CA SER A 107 13.50 13.38 -10.63
C SER A 107 14.28 12.10 -10.31
N PHE A 108 14.62 11.30 -11.32
CA PHE A 108 15.48 10.14 -11.14
C PHE A 108 16.94 10.48 -10.81
N GLU A 109 17.47 11.58 -11.36
CA GLU A 109 18.84 12.03 -11.08
C GLU A 109 18.97 12.67 -9.69
N THR A 110 17.95 13.41 -9.24
CA THR A 110 17.98 14.18 -7.99
C THR A 110 17.32 13.47 -6.81
N GLY A 111 16.45 12.50 -7.08
CA GLY A 111 15.59 11.89 -6.05
C GLY A 111 14.45 12.79 -5.57
N VAL A 112 14.16 13.90 -6.27
CA VAL A 112 13.16 14.90 -5.88
C VAL A 112 12.00 14.92 -6.87
N VAL A 113 10.77 14.94 -6.35
CA VAL A 113 9.54 15.17 -7.13
C VAL A 113 8.85 16.43 -6.60
N PRO A 114 8.05 17.14 -7.42
CA PRO A 114 7.35 18.33 -6.95
C PRO A 114 6.34 18.04 -5.83
N ASP A 115 6.26 18.92 -4.82
CA ASP A 115 5.36 18.78 -3.67
C ASP A 115 3.88 18.74 -4.05
N CYS A 116 3.51 19.33 -5.20
CA CYS A 116 2.13 19.29 -5.69
C CYS A 116 1.64 17.87 -6.03
N VAL A 117 2.55 16.91 -6.21
CA VAL A 117 2.22 15.51 -6.53
C VAL A 117 1.97 14.68 -5.26
N SER A 118 2.60 15.01 -4.13
CA SER A 118 2.40 14.31 -2.85
C SER A 118 1.09 14.69 -2.17
N ALA A 119 0.70 15.98 -2.26
CA ALA A 119 -0.54 16.50 -1.67
C ALA A 119 -1.83 15.85 -2.22
N THR A 120 -1.76 15.15 -3.36
CA THR A 120 -2.87 14.39 -3.93
C THR A 120 -3.05 12.98 -3.37
N PHE A 121 -2.02 12.38 -2.74
CA PHE A 121 -2.12 11.04 -2.16
C PHE A 121 -2.71 11.03 -0.74
N ASP A 122 -2.56 12.12 0.02
CA ASP A 122 -2.94 12.18 1.44
C ASP A 122 -4.44 12.48 1.71
N LYS A 123 -5.28 12.67 0.69
CA LYS A 123 -6.68 13.14 0.89
C LYS A 123 -7.72 12.06 1.23
N GLU A 124 -7.32 10.81 1.47
CA GLU A 124 -8.21 9.72 1.94
C GLU A 124 -8.20 9.53 3.47
N THR A 125 -8.01 10.59 4.26
CA THR A 125 -8.31 10.55 5.71
C THR A 125 -9.39 11.55 6.08
N LYS A 126 -10.65 11.13 5.95
CA LYS A 126 -11.79 11.82 6.57
C LYS A 126 -11.57 11.86 8.08
N PRO A 127 -11.46 13.03 8.75
CA PRO A 127 -11.41 13.07 10.20
C PRO A 127 -12.75 12.56 10.75
N ARG A 128 -12.69 11.46 11.52
CA ARG A 128 -13.82 10.89 12.25
C ARG A 128 -14.28 11.92 13.29
N SER A 129 -15.36 12.64 12.98
CA SER A 129 -16.09 13.44 13.97
C SER A 129 -16.50 12.53 15.12
N ARG A 130 -15.86 12.68 16.28
CA ARG A 130 -16.35 12.14 17.54
C ARG A 130 -17.51 13.04 17.96
N ASN A 131 -18.74 12.62 17.63
CA ASN A 131 -19.92 13.15 18.30
C ASN A 131 -19.90 12.58 19.72
N SER A 132 -19.71 13.46 20.70
CA SER A 132 -19.95 13.18 22.11
C SER A 132 -21.44 13.40 22.35
N GLN A 133 -22.17 12.32 22.65
CA GLN A 133 -23.38 12.36 23.45
C GLN A 133 -23.17 11.42 24.64
#